data_AF-A0A7R9I6E6-F1
#
_entry.id   AF-A0A7R9I6E6-F1
#
_cell.length_a   1.000
_cell.length_b   1.000
_cell.length_c   1.000
_cell.angle_alpha   90.00
_cell.angle_beta   90.00
_cell.angle_gamma   90.00
#
_symmetry.space_group_name_H-M   'P 1'
#
loop_
_entity.id
_entity.type
_entity.pdbx_description
1 polymer ?
#
loop_
_entity_poly.entity_id
_entity_poly.type
_entity_poly.pdbx_seq_one_letter_code
_entity_poly.pdbx_strand_id
1 'polypeptide(L)'
;TTHSVIKGYLISRKLNESFGECARPHVGWQIDPFGHSREMASLFAQLGYDGLFIGRLDFQDKQQRFRTKTTEMIWEGSDNLGSSANLFTNVLFNNYTPPPGFCFDILCSDEPIIDDDRSPEYNVPRRASQFIKYIKHQAQFYRSNNTILTMGGDFTYQDTHMWFKNLDKLIRYDNM
;
A
#
# COMPACT_ATOMS: atom_id res chain seq x y z
N THR A 1 -1.45 -26.13 -3.36
CA THR A 1 -1.82 -25.52 -2.05
C THR A 1 -0.77 -25.77 -0.99
N THR A 2 -0.30 -27.00 -0.77
CA THR A 2 0.72 -27.35 0.25
C THR A 2 2.06 -26.60 0.12
N HIS A 3 2.53 -26.35 -1.10
CA HIS A 3 3.82 -25.68 -1.34
C HIS A 3 3.84 -24.20 -0.90
N SER A 4 2.72 -23.47 -1.03
CA SER A 4 2.63 -22.06 -0.65
C SER A 4 2.59 -21.89 0.87
N VAL A 5 1.91 -22.80 1.57
CA VAL A 5 1.87 -22.84 3.05
C VAL A 5 3.25 -23.08 3.63
N ILE A 6 3.98 -24.05 3.06
CA ILE A 6 5.34 -24.38 3.49
C ILE A 6 6.28 -23.17 3.30
N LYS A 7 6.20 -22.47 2.16
CA LYS A 7 7.02 -21.26 1.94
C LYS A 7 6.67 -20.12 2.91
N GLY A 8 5.38 -19.85 3.14
CA GLY A 8 4.95 -18.81 4.08
C GLY A 8 5.40 -19.11 5.52
N TYR A 9 5.24 -20.36 5.95
CA TYR A 9 5.70 -20.82 7.25
C TYR A 9 7.22 -20.71 7.42
N LEU A 10 7.99 -21.11 6.40
CA LEU A 10 9.46 -21.03 6.42
C LEU A 10 9.96 -19.58 6.50
N ILE A 11 9.33 -18.64 5.78
CA ILE A 11 9.68 -17.22 5.84
C ILE A 11 9.37 -16.65 7.23
N SER A 12 8.17 -16.92 7.76
CA SER A 12 7.78 -16.48 9.10
C SER A 12 8.74 -17.01 10.17
N ARG A 13 9.12 -18.29 10.07
CA ARG A 13 10.11 -18.88 10.96
C ARG A 13 11.48 -18.20 10.85
N LYS A 14 11.95 -17.95 9.64
CA LYS A 14 13.25 -17.30 9.41
C LYS A 14 13.29 -15.88 9.99
N LEU A 15 12.21 -15.12 9.81
CA LEU A 15 12.08 -13.77 10.39
C LEU A 15 12.10 -13.81 11.91
N ASN A 16 11.37 -14.75 12.52
CA ASN A 16 11.34 -14.92 13.96
C ASN A 16 12.70 -15.36 14.52
N GLU A 17 13.39 -16.29 13.86
CA GLU A 17 14.74 -16.72 14.25
C GLU A 17 15.78 -15.59 14.15
N SER A 18 15.63 -14.68 13.18
CA SER A 18 16.61 -13.61 12.94
C SER A 18 16.34 -12.33 13.73
N PHE A 19 15.07 -11.98 13.94
CA PHE A 19 14.67 -10.68 14.49
C PHE A 19 13.72 -10.81 15.69
N GLY A 20 13.32 -12.02 16.07
CA GLY A 20 12.41 -12.29 17.18
C GLY A 20 10.94 -12.03 16.84
N GLU A 21 10.10 -12.12 17.88
CA GLU A 21 8.65 -12.05 17.77
C GLU A 21 8.16 -10.70 17.22
N CYS A 22 8.89 -9.61 17.50
CA CYS A 22 8.52 -8.26 17.05
C CYS A 22 8.58 -8.07 15.52
N ALA A 23 9.26 -8.96 14.80
CA ALA A 23 9.35 -8.92 13.34
C ALA A 23 8.31 -9.81 12.64
N ARG A 24 7.39 -10.44 13.39
CA ARG A 24 6.33 -11.25 12.81
C ARG A 24 5.42 -10.36 11.95
N PRO A 25 5.26 -10.64 10.64
CA PRO A 25 4.38 -9.85 9.80
C PRO A 25 2.92 -10.01 10.22
N HIS A 26 2.20 -8.89 10.33
CA HIS A 26 0.76 -8.85 10.61
C HIS A 26 -0.09 -8.67 9.35
N VAL A 27 0.53 -8.24 8.25
CA VAL A 27 -0.18 -7.83 7.03
C VAL A 27 0.47 -8.47 5.80
N GLY A 28 -0.37 -9.05 4.94
CA GLY A 28 0.03 -9.58 3.65
C GLY A 28 0.12 -8.46 2.61
N TRP A 29 1.10 -8.52 1.73
CA TRP A 29 1.34 -7.50 0.72
C TRP A 29 1.41 -8.13 -0.68
N GLN A 30 0.28 -8.19 -1.39
CA GLN A 30 0.15 -8.82 -2.71
C GLN A 30 -0.17 -7.79 -3.79
N ILE A 31 0.83 -6.98 -4.12
CA ILE A 31 0.65 -5.85 -5.05
C ILE A 31 0.67 -6.24 -6.53
N ASP A 32 1.39 -7.31 -6.88
CA ASP A 32 1.72 -7.66 -8.27
C ASP A 32 1.23 -9.04 -8.79
N PRO A 33 0.71 -9.98 -7.99
CA PRO A 33 0.10 -11.19 -8.54
C PRO A 33 -1.07 -10.88 -9.50
N PHE A 34 -1.17 -11.63 -10.60
CA PHE A 34 -2.27 -11.48 -11.56
C PHE A 34 -3.53 -12.21 -11.08
N GLY A 35 -4.25 -11.55 -10.17
CA GLY A 35 -5.41 -12.11 -9.49
C GLY A 35 -5.06 -12.75 -8.14
N HIS A 36 -6.09 -12.99 -7.34
CA HIS A 36 -5.95 -13.42 -5.95
C HIS A 36 -6.88 -14.62 -5.69
N SER A 37 -6.38 -15.65 -5.01
CA SER A 37 -7.17 -16.84 -4.71
C SER A 37 -7.74 -16.80 -3.30
N ARG A 38 -8.95 -17.35 -3.16
CA ARG A 38 -9.63 -17.47 -1.87
C ARG A 38 -8.82 -18.32 -0.88
N GLU A 39 -8.14 -19.35 -1.39
CA GLU A 39 -7.26 -20.20 -0.59
C GLU A 39 -6.11 -19.40 0.03
N MET A 40 -5.54 -18.42 -0.69
CA MET A 40 -4.44 -17.62 -0.15
C MET A 40 -4.91 -16.73 1.00
N ALA A 41 -6.10 -16.13 0.91
CA ALA A 41 -6.70 -15.38 2.01
C ALA A 41 -6.93 -16.27 3.25
N SER A 42 -7.46 -17.48 3.04
CA SER A 42 -7.65 -18.47 4.12
C SER A 42 -6.34 -18.85 4.80
N LEU A 43 -5.26 -19.01 4.03
CA LEU A 43 -3.95 -19.34 4.56
C LEU A 43 -3.34 -18.18 5.37
N PHE A 44 -3.46 -16.94 4.89
CA PHE A 44 -2.99 -15.78 5.65
C PHE A 44 -3.73 -15.65 6.99
N ALA A 45 -5.05 -15.81 7.00
CA ALA A 45 -5.83 -15.81 8.23
C ALA A 45 -5.35 -16.89 9.23
N GLN A 46 -5.14 -18.13 8.75
CA GLN A 46 -4.63 -19.23 9.58
C GLN A 46 -3.19 -19.03 10.05
N LEU A 47 -2.38 -18.26 9.33
CA LEU A 47 -1.02 -17.89 9.72
C LEU A 47 -0.99 -16.72 10.73
N GLY A 48 -2.16 -16.19 11.11
CA GLY A 48 -2.28 -15.11 12.10
C GLY A 48 -2.09 -13.71 11.53
N TYR A 49 -2.31 -13.53 10.23
CA TYR A 49 -2.35 -12.20 9.61
C TYR A 49 -3.68 -11.51 9.92
N ASP A 50 -3.61 -10.22 10.21
CA ASP A 50 -4.76 -9.37 10.50
C ASP A 50 -5.38 -8.79 9.21
N GLY A 51 -4.57 -8.63 8.16
CA GLY A 51 -5.06 -8.13 6.88
C GLY A 51 -4.17 -8.39 5.67
N LEU A 52 -4.68 -8.01 4.50
CA LEU A 52 -4.06 -8.18 3.20
C LEU A 52 -4.32 -6.96 2.31
N PHE A 53 -3.27 -6.43 1.70
CA PHE A 53 -3.39 -5.43 0.64
C PHE A 53 -3.19 -6.08 -0.72
N ILE A 54 -4.05 -5.73 -1.67
CA ILE A 54 -4.01 -6.23 -3.04
C ILE A 54 -3.94 -5.09 -4.06
N GLY A 55 -3.14 -5.27 -5.11
CA GLY A 55 -2.95 -4.27 -6.15
C GLY A 55 -3.74 -4.55 -7.43
N ARG A 56 -3.67 -5.77 -7.96
CA ARG A 56 -4.23 -6.15 -9.26
C ARG A 56 -5.55 -6.91 -9.12
N LEU A 57 -6.60 -6.36 -9.70
CA LEU A 57 -7.91 -6.99 -9.85
C LEU A 57 -8.51 -6.57 -11.19
N ASP A 58 -9.58 -7.25 -11.61
CA ASP A 58 -10.30 -6.88 -12.82
C ASP A 58 -10.73 -5.40 -12.77
N PHE A 59 -10.59 -4.71 -13.90
CA PHE A 59 -10.82 -3.26 -13.95
C PHE A 59 -12.30 -2.90 -13.74
N GLN A 60 -13.23 -3.77 -14.12
CA GLN A 60 -14.66 -3.56 -13.90
C GLN A 60 -14.99 -3.75 -12.42
N ASP A 61 -14.43 -4.78 -11.79
CA ASP A 61 -14.56 -5.00 -10.34
C ASP A 61 -13.96 -3.83 -9.55
N LYS A 62 -12.76 -3.35 -9.92
CA LYS A 62 -12.12 -2.18 -9.28
C LYS A 62 -13.01 -0.94 -9.35
N GLN A 63 -13.55 -0.62 -10.53
CA GLN A 63 -14.46 0.51 -10.70
C GLN A 63 -15.75 0.35 -9.89
N GLN A 64 -16.33 -0.84 -9.88
CA GLN A 64 -17.54 -1.11 -9.11
C GLN A 64 -17.28 -0.90 -7.62
N ARG A 65 -16.20 -1.46 -7.07
CA ARG A 65 -15.81 -1.31 -5.66
C ARG A 65 -15.56 0.13 -5.26
N PHE A 66 -14.94 0.92 -6.13
CA PHE A 66 -14.76 2.35 -5.90
C PHE A 66 -16.10 3.10 -5.86
N ARG A 67 -17.04 2.78 -6.76
CA ARG A 67 -18.38 3.40 -6.78
C ARG A 67 -19.22 3.02 -5.56
N THR A 68 -19.13 1.77 -5.11
CA THR A 68 -19.92 1.25 -3.99
C THR A 68 -19.20 1.32 -2.64
N LYS A 69 -17.98 1.86 -2.61
CA LYS A 69 -17.09 1.91 -1.43
C LYS A 69 -16.91 0.53 -0.79
N THR A 70 -16.61 -0.50 -1.57
CA THR A 70 -16.33 -1.88 -1.13
C THR A 70 -14.88 -2.31 -1.40
N THR A 71 -13.96 -1.34 -1.42
CA THR A 71 -12.50 -1.55 -1.51
C THR A 71 -11.91 -2.15 -0.23
N GLU A 72 -12.56 -1.92 0.90
CA GLU A 72 -12.25 -2.48 2.21
C GLU A 72 -13.33 -3.50 2.56
N MET A 73 -12.92 -4.77 2.74
CA MET A 73 -13.87 -5.86 3.01
C MET A 73 -13.28 -6.91 3.95
N ILE A 74 -14.15 -7.69 4.57
CA ILE A 74 -13.77 -8.98 5.16
C ILE A 74 -13.88 -10.03 4.06
N TRP A 75 -12.75 -10.65 3.73
CA TRP A 75 -12.70 -11.74 2.77
C TRP A 75 -12.84 -13.07 3.50
N GLU A 76 -13.96 -13.75 3.27
CA GLU A 76 -14.22 -15.10 3.78
C GLU A 76 -13.46 -16.14 2.94
N GLY A 77 -12.35 -16.63 3.47
CA GLY A 77 -11.43 -17.53 2.76
C GLY A 77 -11.87 -18.99 2.71
N SER A 78 -12.85 -19.41 3.51
CA SER A 78 -13.31 -20.80 3.55
C SER A 78 -14.68 -20.97 4.18
N ASP A 79 -15.57 -21.65 3.47
CA ASP A 79 -16.92 -21.96 3.97
C ASP A 79 -16.89 -22.94 5.15
N ASN A 80 -15.86 -23.80 5.22
CA ASN A 80 -15.74 -24.83 6.25
C ASN A 80 -15.09 -24.31 7.55
N LEU A 81 -14.16 -23.35 7.43
CA LEU A 81 -13.41 -22.80 8.57
C LEU A 81 -14.11 -21.57 9.19
N GLY A 82 -15.12 -21.04 8.53
CA GLY A 82 -15.89 -19.89 8.99
C GLY A 82 -14.99 -18.69 9.33
N SER A 83 -15.26 -18.04 10.46
CA SER A 83 -14.56 -16.82 10.87
C SER A 83 -13.05 -16.98 11.09
N SER A 84 -12.54 -18.20 11.28
CA SER A 84 -11.10 -18.45 11.42
C SER A 84 -10.32 -18.28 10.11
N ALA A 85 -11.03 -18.24 8.97
CA ALA A 85 -10.47 -17.97 7.65
C ALA A 85 -10.86 -16.57 7.11
N ASN A 86 -11.38 -15.69 7.97
CA ASN A 86 -11.73 -14.33 7.59
C ASN A 86 -10.48 -13.45 7.64
N LEU A 87 -10.27 -12.65 6.60
CA LEU A 87 -9.14 -11.73 6.51
C LEU A 87 -9.58 -10.35 6.04
N PHE A 88 -9.20 -9.30 6.76
CA PHE A 88 -9.41 -7.95 6.27
C PHE A 88 -8.62 -7.73 4.98
N THR A 89 -9.28 -7.29 3.91
CA THR A 89 -8.64 -7.08 2.61
C THR A 89 -8.90 -5.68 2.12
N ASN A 90 -7.84 -4.99 1.69
CA ASN A 90 -7.89 -3.65 1.13
C ASN A 90 -7.37 -3.65 -0.33
N VAL A 91 -8.18 -3.08 -1.22
CA VAL A 91 -7.79 -2.82 -2.61
C VAL A 91 -7.08 -1.47 -2.70
N LEU A 92 -5.85 -1.47 -3.20
CA LEU A 92 -5.05 -0.27 -3.36
C LEU A 92 -5.59 0.63 -4.48
N PHE A 93 -5.53 1.95 -4.24
CA PHE A 93 -6.10 2.95 -5.14
C PHE A 93 -5.36 2.98 -6.48
N ASN A 94 -4.08 3.34 -6.44
CA ASN A 94 -3.23 3.55 -7.59
C ASN A 94 -2.25 2.39 -7.80
N ASN A 95 -2.78 1.16 -7.82
CA ASN A 95 -1.97 -0.06 -7.79
C ASN A 95 -0.96 0.00 -6.64
N TYR A 96 0.32 0.12 -6.94
CA TYR A 96 1.38 0.22 -5.93
C TYR A 96 2.36 1.36 -6.21
N THR A 97 1.91 2.38 -6.95
CA THR A 97 2.72 3.53 -7.38
C THR A 97 2.35 4.81 -6.63
N PRO A 98 3.27 5.79 -6.54
CA PRO A 98 2.99 7.08 -5.90
C PRO A 98 1.86 7.83 -6.60
N PRO A 99 1.28 8.85 -5.93
CA PRO A 99 0.48 9.84 -6.61
C PRO A 99 1.20 10.37 -7.85
N PRO A 100 0.51 10.57 -8.99
CA PRO A 100 1.13 11.10 -10.19
C PRO A 100 1.84 12.42 -9.93
N GLY A 101 3.11 12.52 -10.35
CA GLY A 101 3.95 13.68 -10.10
C GLY A 101 4.66 13.68 -8.74
N PHE A 102 4.60 12.61 -7.95
CA PHE A 102 5.25 12.48 -6.64
C PHE A 102 6.16 11.25 -6.55
N CYS A 103 6.74 10.82 -7.67
CA CYS A 103 7.81 9.83 -7.68
C CYS A 103 9.18 10.50 -7.45
N PHE A 104 9.76 10.35 -6.27
CA PHE A 104 11.04 10.97 -5.91
C PHE A 104 12.26 10.06 -6.09
N ASP A 105 12.12 9.03 -6.92
CA ASP A 105 13.21 8.10 -7.22
C ASP A 105 14.13 8.63 -8.32
N ILE A 106 15.37 8.14 -8.39
CA ILE A 106 16.29 8.39 -9.49
C ILE A 106 15.77 7.87 -10.84
N LEU A 107 14.88 6.86 -10.80
CA LEU A 107 14.22 6.32 -11.99
C LEU A 107 13.11 7.22 -12.54
N CYS A 108 12.76 8.29 -11.83
CA CYS A 108 11.68 9.20 -12.14
C CYS A 108 12.22 10.59 -12.48
N SER A 109 11.43 11.37 -13.22
CA SER A 109 11.73 12.76 -13.58
C SER A 109 10.72 13.75 -13.02
N ASP A 110 10.01 13.35 -11.94
CA ASP A 110 9.04 14.22 -11.29
C ASP A 110 9.75 15.34 -10.52
N GLU A 111 9.09 16.49 -10.44
CA GLU A 111 9.62 17.67 -9.80
C GLU A 111 9.82 17.46 -8.29
N PRO A 112 10.99 17.76 -7.70
CA PRO A 112 11.20 17.65 -6.27
C PRO A 112 10.47 18.78 -5.51
N ILE A 113 10.53 18.74 -4.18
CA ILE A 113 10.05 19.82 -3.33
C ILE A 113 11.18 20.79 -3.04
N ILE A 114 10.99 22.02 -3.51
CA ILE A 114 11.91 23.13 -3.37
C ILE A 114 11.29 24.11 -2.37
N ASP A 115 11.84 24.09 -1.16
CA ASP A 115 11.36 24.76 0.03
C ASP A 115 12.19 25.99 0.43
N ASP A 116 13.19 26.34 -0.37
CA ASP A 116 13.90 27.62 -0.27
C ASP A 116 13.03 28.72 -0.89
N ASP A 117 12.49 29.61 -0.05
CA ASP A 117 11.60 30.71 -0.43
C ASP A 117 12.27 31.79 -1.29
N ARG A 118 13.60 31.78 -1.37
CA ARG A 118 14.40 32.68 -2.22
C ARG A 118 14.67 32.08 -3.60
N SER A 119 14.43 30.78 -3.77
CA SER A 119 14.61 30.12 -5.06
C SER A 119 13.51 30.56 -6.02
N PRO A 120 13.82 30.90 -7.29
CA PRO A 120 12.80 31.11 -8.31
C PRO A 120 12.00 29.82 -8.59
N GLU A 121 12.50 28.66 -8.16
CA GLU A 121 11.85 27.35 -8.29
C GLU A 121 11.04 26.96 -7.04
N TYR A 122 10.89 27.85 -6.04
CA TYR A 122 10.09 27.59 -4.84
C TYR A 122 8.69 27.09 -5.21
N ASN A 123 8.33 25.89 -4.74
CA ASN A 123 7.12 25.20 -5.22
C ASN A 123 6.24 24.60 -4.13
N VAL A 124 6.59 24.76 -2.84
CA VAL A 124 5.89 24.15 -1.70
C VAL A 124 4.36 24.37 -1.74
N PRO A 125 3.81 25.60 -1.87
CA PRO A 125 2.36 25.80 -1.82
C PRO A 125 1.62 25.06 -2.94
N ARG A 126 2.23 25.01 -4.15
CA ARG A 126 1.67 24.29 -5.29
C ARG A 126 1.72 22.78 -5.07
N ARG A 127 2.87 22.24 -4.66
CA ARG A 127 3.08 20.80 -4.46
C ARG A 127 2.18 20.26 -3.34
N ALA A 128 2.12 20.95 -2.20
CA ALA A 128 1.22 20.59 -1.09
C ALA A 128 -0.26 20.61 -1.52
N SER A 129 -0.69 21.67 -2.23
CA SER A 129 -2.07 21.75 -2.75
C SER A 129 -2.41 20.60 -3.71
N GLN A 130 -1.47 20.21 -4.59
CA GLN A 130 -1.64 19.08 -5.51
C GLN A 130 -1.75 17.75 -4.75
N PHE A 131 -0.89 17.54 -3.76
CA PHE A 131 -0.85 16.34 -2.94
C PHE A 131 -2.13 16.18 -2.12
N ILE A 132 -2.55 17.23 -1.39
CA ILE A 132 -3.80 17.25 -0.61
C ILE A 132 -5.01 17.02 -1.52
N LYS A 133 -5.05 17.63 -2.71
CA LYS A 133 -6.14 17.40 -3.68
C LYS A 133 -6.22 15.93 -4.09
N TYR A 134 -5.07 15.29 -4.33
CA TYR A 134 -5.01 13.87 -4.67
C TYR A 134 -5.49 12.99 -3.51
N ILE A 135 -5.01 13.23 -2.29
CA ILE A 135 -5.41 12.47 -1.09
C ILE A 135 -6.91 12.61 -0.85
N LYS A 136 -7.45 13.84 -0.92
CA LYS A 136 -8.89 14.08 -0.74
C LYS A 136 -9.72 13.35 -1.79
N HIS A 137 -9.25 13.31 -3.04
CA HIS A 137 -9.90 12.54 -4.08
C HIS A 137 -9.83 11.03 -3.80
N GLN A 138 -8.66 10.51 -3.45
CA GLN A 138 -8.49 9.09 -3.10
C GLN A 138 -9.37 8.66 -1.92
N ALA A 139 -9.43 9.49 -0.86
CA ALA A 139 -10.21 9.22 0.35
C ALA A 139 -11.71 9.05 0.07
N GLN A 140 -12.26 9.65 -1.00
CA GLN A 140 -13.68 9.49 -1.37
C GLN A 140 -14.06 8.03 -1.68
N PHE A 141 -13.09 7.21 -2.05
CA PHE A 141 -13.26 5.80 -2.45
C PHE A 141 -13.10 4.80 -1.32
N TYR A 142 -12.71 5.25 -0.12
CA TYR A 142 -12.58 4.44 1.08
C TYR A 142 -13.70 4.77 2.07
N ARG A 143 -13.95 3.86 3.03
CA ARG A 143 -14.99 4.06 4.04
C ARG A 143 -14.48 4.85 5.24
N SER A 144 -13.23 4.62 5.62
CA SER A 144 -12.62 5.24 6.79
C SER A 144 -11.98 6.59 6.47
N ASN A 145 -11.60 7.33 7.51
CA ASN A 145 -10.79 8.55 7.38
C ASN A 145 -9.29 8.25 7.18
N ASN A 146 -8.93 6.97 7.05
CA ASN A 146 -7.55 6.54 6.84
C ASN A 146 -7.40 6.01 5.42
N THR A 147 -6.33 6.40 4.75
CA THR A 147 -6.06 6.00 3.38
C THR A 147 -4.58 5.75 3.24
N ILE A 148 -4.23 4.58 2.69
CA ILE A 148 -2.85 4.23 2.41
C ILE A 148 -2.36 4.93 1.14
N LEU A 149 -1.12 5.42 1.17
CA LEU A 149 -0.40 5.92 0.01
C LEU A 149 0.83 5.07 -0.22
N THR A 150 0.95 4.50 -1.41
CA THR A 150 2.09 3.68 -1.81
C THR A 150 3.14 4.58 -2.46
N MET A 151 4.16 4.96 -1.71
CA MET A 151 5.26 5.81 -2.21
C MET A 151 6.42 4.94 -2.70
N GLY A 152 6.30 4.37 -3.89
CA GLY A 152 7.32 3.49 -4.45
C GLY A 152 6.92 2.84 -5.77
N GLY A 153 7.68 1.87 -6.22
CA GLY A 153 7.45 1.17 -7.48
C GLY A 153 8.53 0.14 -7.75
N ASP A 154 8.49 -0.47 -8.93
CA ASP A 154 9.46 -1.49 -9.33
C ASP A 154 10.89 -0.96 -9.20
N PHE A 155 11.70 -1.62 -8.37
CA PHE A 155 13.13 -1.32 -8.16
C PHE A 155 13.44 0.13 -7.74
N THR A 156 12.48 0.81 -7.12
CA THR A 156 12.69 2.12 -6.46
C THR A 156 13.50 1.98 -5.16
N TYR A 157 13.84 3.11 -4.55
CA TYR A 157 14.71 3.26 -3.37
C TYR A 157 16.19 2.93 -3.61
N GLN A 158 16.67 3.05 -4.86
CA GLN A 158 18.10 2.92 -5.17
C GLN A 158 18.94 4.05 -4.55
N ASP A 159 18.40 5.27 -4.55
CA ASP A 159 18.84 6.36 -3.68
C ASP A 159 17.71 6.72 -2.72
N THR A 160 17.77 6.14 -1.52
CA THR A 160 16.77 6.38 -0.47
C THR A 160 16.71 7.83 -0.02
N HIS A 161 17.81 8.58 -0.12
CA HIS A 161 17.85 9.96 0.36
C HIS A 161 16.92 10.86 -0.46
N MET A 162 16.80 10.63 -1.78
CA MET A 162 15.89 11.40 -2.63
C MET A 162 14.43 11.22 -2.24
N TRP A 163 14.01 10.00 -1.91
CA TRP A 163 12.67 9.75 -1.37
C TRP A 163 12.47 10.43 -0.03
N PHE A 164 13.27 10.09 0.97
CA PHE A 164 13.02 10.54 2.34
C PHE A 164 13.11 12.05 2.49
N LYS A 165 14.06 12.71 1.81
CA LYS A 165 14.17 14.18 1.83
C LYS A 165 12.91 14.87 1.33
N ASN A 166 12.29 14.36 0.26
CA ASN A 166 11.07 14.96 -0.28
C ASN A 166 9.83 14.57 0.54
N LEU A 167 9.77 13.33 1.06
CA LEU A 167 8.69 12.89 1.95
C LEU A 167 8.66 13.70 3.25
N ASP A 168 9.82 13.96 3.86
CA ASP A 168 9.93 14.80 5.06
C ASP A 168 9.39 16.22 4.81
N LYS A 169 9.66 16.79 3.63
CA LYS A 169 9.11 18.08 3.23
C LYS A 169 7.60 18.02 3.03
N LEU A 170 7.06 17.00 2.37
CA LEU A 170 5.60 16.82 2.25
C LEU A 170 4.94 16.77 3.63
N ILE A 171 5.41 15.88 4.50
CA ILE A 171 4.85 15.70 5.85
C ILE A 171 4.94 17.01 6.64
N ARG A 172 6.03 17.76 6.50
CA ARG A 172 6.20 19.04 7.18
C ARG A 172 5.20 20.10 6.69
N TYR A 173 5.02 20.25 5.38
CA TYR A 173 4.24 21.34 4.79
C TYR A 173 2.75 21.01 4.64
N ASP A 174 2.37 19.74 4.59
CA ASP A 174 0.97 19.32 4.52
C ASP A 174 0.25 19.39 5.89
N ASN A 175 1.01 19.39 6.99
CA ASN A 175 0.49 19.53 8.36
C ASN A 175 0.40 20.99 8.84
N MET A 176 0.63 21.97 7.96
CA MET A 176 0.55 23.41 8.28
C MET A 176 -0.84 24.00 8.02
#